data_AF-A0A2N1A0U8-F1
#
_entry.id   AF-A0A2N1A0U8-F1
#
_cell.length_a   1.000
_cell.length_b   1.000
_cell.length_c   1.000
_cell.angle_alpha   90.00
_cell.angle_beta   90.00
_cell.angle_gamma   90.00
#
_symmetry.space_group_name_H-M   'P 1'
#
loop_
_entity.id
_entity.type
_entity.pdbx_description
1 polymer ?
#
loop_
_entity_poly.entity_id
_entity_poly.type
_entity_poly.pdbx_seq_one_letter_code
_entity_poly.pdbx_strand_id
1 'polypeptide(L)'
;MNEQFNAFLEQAVNNQDNQDNLGEDDLLQQGFDFIKQQLADYLQHQGLSALTFTQAVKLARKSNNTETDPRFWSALEAFYLAVGDSIDNQTQAKRWLRFINIIESLQGYAGSQLINDKQIHSKRVKRLFLAYTLTWEHLRYIAGNDDDYAPSELIISAFTETPDHKHG
;
A
#
# COMPACT_ATOMS: atom_id res chain seq x y z
N MET A 1 0.65 -1.47 16.49
CA MET A 1 0.48 -1.64 15.03
C MET A 1 1.58 -0.95 14.26
N ASN A 2 1.87 0.32 14.54
CA ASN A 2 2.91 1.11 13.86
C ASN A 2 4.29 0.43 13.85
N GLU A 3 4.73 -0.18 14.96
CA GLU A 3 6.03 -0.89 15.02
C GLU A 3 6.14 -2.08 14.05
N GLN A 4 5.09 -2.91 13.93
CA GLN A 4 5.09 -4.04 13.00
C GLN A 4 5.02 -3.57 11.55
N PHE A 5 4.24 -2.53 11.29
CA PHE A 5 4.17 -1.91 9.97
C PHE A 5 5.52 -1.28 9.59
N ASN A 6 6.21 -0.63 10.52
CA ASN A 6 7.54 -0.08 10.30
C ASN A 6 8.57 -1.17 10.03
N ALA A 7 8.57 -2.25 10.80
CA ALA A 7 9.47 -3.38 10.52
C ALA A 7 9.23 -3.94 9.11
N PHE A 8 7.97 -4.02 8.67
CA PHE A 8 7.60 -4.41 7.31
C PHE A 8 8.12 -3.42 6.25
N LEU A 9 8.02 -2.12 6.49
CA LEU A 9 8.55 -1.08 5.60
C LEU A 9 10.09 -1.02 5.59
N GLU A 10 10.74 -1.22 6.73
CA GLU A 10 12.19 -1.26 6.86
C GLU A 10 12.79 -2.45 6.11
N GLN A 11 12.11 -3.59 6.08
CA GLN A 11 12.50 -4.71 5.22
C GLN A 11 12.53 -4.29 3.74
N ALA A 12 11.59 -3.45 3.31
CA ALA A 12 11.55 -2.92 1.94
C ALA A 12 12.73 -2.00 1.61
N VAL A 13 13.08 -1.15 2.58
CA VAL A 13 14.14 -0.13 2.44
C VAL A 13 15.53 -0.76 2.53
N ASN A 14 15.71 -1.75 3.41
CA ASN A 14 17.03 -2.32 3.70
C ASN A 14 17.39 -3.54 2.85
N ASN A 15 16.42 -4.29 2.32
CA ASN A 15 16.68 -5.46 1.47
C ASN A 15 16.72 -5.11 -0.03
N GLN A 16 17.29 -3.96 -0.42
CA GLN A 16 17.37 -3.53 -1.82
C GLN A 16 18.13 -4.52 -2.72
N ASP A 17 19.08 -5.28 -2.16
CA ASP A 17 19.93 -6.24 -2.89
C ASP A 17 19.51 -7.72 -2.73
N ASN A 18 18.51 -8.01 -1.89
CA ASN A 18 18.06 -9.38 -1.55
C ASN A 18 16.54 -9.55 -1.74
N GLN A 19 15.96 -8.84 -2.72
CA GLN A 19 14.53 -8.93 -3.05
C GLN A 19 14.07 -10.33 -3.49
N ASP A 20 14.99 -11.28 -3.72
CA ASP A 20 14.69 -12.68 -4.02
C ASP A 20 14.18 -13.48 -2.81
N ASN A 21 14.31 -12.98 -1.56
CA ASN A 21 14.01 -13.76 -0.34
C ASN A 21 12.59 -13.58 0.24
N LEU A 22 11.81 -12.60 -0.22
CA LEU A 22 10.39 -12.48 0.11
C LEU A 22 9.60 -12.75 -1.16
N GLY A 23 8.86 -13.86 -1.19
CA GLY A 23 7.96 -14.14 -2.31
C GLY A 23 6.97 -12.98 -2.49
N GLU A 24 6.71 -12.58 -3.74
CA GLU A 24 5.73 -11.53 -4.06
C GLU A 24 4.37 -11.82 -3.40
N ASP A 25 4.01 -13.10 -3.27
CA ASP A 25 2.82 -13.56 -2.57
C ASP A 25 2.84 -13.26 -1.06
N ASP A 26 3.96 -13.51 -0.37
CA ASP A 26 4.12 -13.20 1.05
C ASP A 26 4.04 -11.70 1.30
N LEU A 27 4.61 -10.91 0.38
CA LEU A 27 4.53 -9.45 0.40
C LEU A 27 3.09 -8.96 0.23
N LEU A 28 2.37 -9.51 -0.75
CA LEU A 28 0.97 -9.20 -1.01
C LEU A 28 0.11 -9.52 0.20
N GLN A 29 0.32 -10.69 0.81
CA GLN A 29 -0.43 -11.13 2.00
C GLN A 29 -0.16 -10.25 3.22
N GLN A 30 1.11 -9.95 3.53
CA GLN A 30 1.46 -9.08 4.66
C GLN A 30 0.88 -7.67 4.50
N GLY A 31 1.04 -7.05 3.33
CA GLY A 31 0.45 -5.74 3.05
C GLY A 31 -1.08 -5.73 3.17
N PHE A 32 -1.72 -6.83 2.74
CA PHE A 32 -3.16 -7.03 2.90
C PHE A 32 -3.59 -7.12 4.36
N ASP A 33 -2.86 -7.84 5.19
CA ASP A 33 -3.20 -7.97 6.61
C ASP A 33 -3.12 -6.62 7.34
N PHE A 34 -2.12 -5.78 7.04
CA PHE A 34 -2.04 -4.43 7.58
C PHE A 34 -3.20 -3.53 7.12
N ILE A 35 -3.53 -3.52 5.83
CA ILE A 35 -4.65 -2.73 5.30
C ILE A 35 -5.99 -3.23 5.86
N LYS A 36 -6.17 -4.55 5.98
CA LYS A 36 -7.36 -5.18 6.54
C LYS A 36 -7.56 -4.77 7.99
N GLN A 37 -6.50 -4.84 8.80
CA GLN A 37 -6.56 -4.44 10.20
C GLN A 37 -6.87 -2.94 10.31
N GLN A 38 -6.18 -2.08 9.55
CA GLN A 38 -6.42 -0.64 9.61
C GLN A 38 -7.82 -0.23 9.14
N LEU A 39 -8.39 -0.94 8.15
CA LEU A 39 -9.77 -0.76 7.73
C LEU A 39 -10.77 -1.19 8.81
N ALA A 40 -10.48 -2.27 9.54
CA ALA A 40 -11.30 -2.73 10.65
C ALA A 40 -11.30 -1.69 11.79
N ASP A 41 -10.14 -1.13 12.12
CA ASP A 41 -9.99 -0.07 13.11
C ASP A 41 -10.82 1.16 12.72
N TYR A 42 -10.73 1.61 11.46
CA TYR A 42 -11.56 2.70 10.94
C TYR A 42 -13.07 2.43 11.13
N LEU A 43 -13.54 1.23 10.77
CA LEU A 43 -14.95 0.88 10.94
C LEU A 43 -15.36 0.84 12.41
N GLN A 44 -14.49 0.36 13.30
CA GLN A 44 -14.76 0.35 14.73
C GLN A 44 -14.93 1.77 15.29
N HIS A 45 -14.14 2.74 14.84
CA HIS A 45 -14.32 4.15 15.18
C HIS A 45 -15.67 4.72 14.70
N GLN A 46 -16.19 4.19 13.59
CA GLN A 46 -17.53 4.52 13.08
C GLN A 46 -18.66 3.73 13.76
N GLY A 47 -18.36 2.86 14.74
CA GLY A 47 -19.34 1.98 15.37
C GLY A 47 -19.87 0.88 14.45
N LEU A 48 -19.10 0.53 13.41
CA LEU A 48 -19.44 -0.47 12.39
C LEU A 48 -18.54 -1.70 12.54
N SER A 49 -19.03 -2.84 12.06
CA SER A 49 -18.25 -4.08 11.99
C SER A 49 -18.58 -4.84 10.70
N ALA A 50 -17.60 -5.56 10.15
CA ALA A 50 -17.76 -6.34 8.94
C ALA A 50 -17.19 -7.75 9.13
N LEU A 51 -17.82 -8.76 8.52
CA LEU A 51 -17.34 -10.14 8.59
C LEU A 51 -16.30 -10.45 7.51
N THR A 52 -16.28 -9.68 6.43
CA THR A 52 -15.36 -9.87 5.31
C THR A 52 -14.78 -8.54 4.85
N PHE A 53 -13.61 -8.59 4.20
CA PHE A 53 -12.95 -7.40 3.66
C PHE A 53 -13.86 -6.65 2.66
N THR A 54 -14.52 -7.37 1.75
CA THR A 54 -15.46 -6.76 0.81
C THR A 54 -16.65 -6.08 1.49
N GLN A 55 -17.16 -6.66 2.58
CA GLN A 55 -18.19 -5.99 3.38
C GLN A 55 -17.64 -4.74 4.07
N ALA A 56 -16.40 -4.80 4.58
CA ALA A 56 -15.73 -3.69 5.23
C ALA A 56 -15.59 -2.50 4.27
N VAL A 57 -15.09 -2.72 3.05
CA VAL A 57 -14.98 -1.68 2.01
C VAL A 57 -16.34 -1.10 1.65
N LYS A 58 -17.39 -1.93 1.53
CA LYS A 58 -18.75 -1.45 1.22
C LYS A 58 -19.34 -0.59 2.33
N LEU A 59 -19.11 -0.95 3.60
CA LEU A 59 -19.57 -0.17 4.75
C LEU A 59 -18.79 1.15 4.84
N ALA A 60 -17.47 1.09 4.70
CA ALA A 60 -16.58 2.25 4.71
C ALA A 60 -16.93 3.26 3.59
N ARG A 61 -17.22 2.78 2.39
CA ARG A 61 -17.66 3.63 1.28
C ARG A 61 -19.01 4.30 1.53
N LYS A 62 -19.89 3.68 2.34
CA LYS A 62 -21.22 4.19 2.66
C LYS A 62 -21.24 5.19 3.82
N SER A 63 -20.20 5.25 4.65
CA SER A 63 -20.15 6.19 5.78
C SER A 63 -19.98 7.66 5.35
N ASN A 64 -19.98 7.94 4.05
CA ASN A 64 -20.03 9.29 3.45
C ASN A 64 -18.89 10.22 3.94
N ASN A 65 -17.69 9.66 4.12
CA ASN A 65 -16.49 10.45 4.38
C ASN A 65 -16.18 11.31 3.14
N THR A 66 -16.31 12.63 3.27
CA THR A 66 -16.14 13.60 2.17
C THR A 66 -14.69 13.77 1.73
N GLU A 67 -13.75 13.29 2.52
CA GLU A 67 -12.31 13.44 2.31
C GLU A 67 -11.71 12.25 1.54
N THR A 68 -12.52 11.22 1.26
CA THR A 68 -12.08 10.04 0.52
C THR A 68 -12.66 9.99 -0.89
N ASP A 69 -11.80 10.06 -1.90
CA ASP A 69 -12.19 9.86 -3.30
C ASP A 69 -12.77 8.44 -3.50
N PRO A 70 -13.91 8.28 -4.21
CA PRO A 70 -14.52 6.97 -4.45
C PRO A 70 -13.58 5.93 -5.07
N ARG A 71 -12.57 6.36 -5.85
CA ARG A 71 -11.57 5.49 -6.47
C ARG A 71 -10.69 4.80 -5.43
N PHE A 72 -10.47 5.40 -4.25
CA PHE A 72 -9.73 4.78 -3.16
C PHE A 72 -10.33 3.42 -2.77
N TRP A 73 -11.66 3.38 -2.60
CA TRP A 73 -12.38 2.13 -2.30
C TRP A 73 -12.26 1.09 -3.42
N SER A 74 -12.27 1.54 -4.68
CA SER A 74 -12.01 0.66 -5.82
C SER A 74 -10.56 0.13 -5.87
N ALA A 75 -9.59 0.87 -5.32
CA ALA A 75 -8.23 0.38 -5.16
C ALA A 75 -8.19 -0.78 -4.16
N LEU A 76 -8.85 -0.64 -3.00
CA LEU A 76 -8.94 -1.70 -2.00
C LEU A 76 -9.61 -2.97 -2.55
N GLU A 77 -10.69 -2.83 -3.33
CA GLU A 77 -11.33 -3.97 -4.00
C GLU A 77 -10.38 -4.66 -4.99
N ALA A 78 -9.62 -3.89 -5.78
CA ALA A 78 -8.63 -4.44 -6.71
C ALA A 78 -7.51 -5.19 -5.97
N PHE A 79 -7.08 -4.67 -4.83
CA PHE A 79 -6.04 -5.29 -4.02
C PHE A 79 -6.51 -6.59 -3.37
N TYR A 80 -7.72 -6.62 -2.79
CA TYR A 80 -8.31 -7.86 -2.28
C TYR A 80 -8.38 -8.97 -3.35
N LEU A 81 -8.75 -8.60 -4.58
CA LEU A 81 -8.76 -9.54 -5.71
C LEU A 81 -7.35 -10.02 -6.10
N ALA A 82 -6.28 -9.30 -5.77
CA ALA A 82 -4.91 -9.72 -6.02
C ALA A 82 -4.39 -10.75 -4.99
N VAL A 83 -4.99 -10.78 -3.79
CA VAL A 83 -4.55 -11.65 -2.68
C VAL A 83 -5.35 -12.95 -2.62
N GLY A 84 -6.52 -13.00 -3.28
CA GLY A 84 -7.40 -14.18 -3.24
C GLY A 84 -6.79 -15.44 -3.85
N ASP A 85 -7.15 -16.60 -3.27
CA ASP A 85 -6.70 -17.91 -3.71
C ASP A 85 -7.08 -18.21 -5.17
N SER A 86 -6.22 -18.99 -5.85
CA SER A 86 -6.47 -19.58 -7.18
C SER A 86 -6.56 -18.58 -8.33
N ILE A 87 -5.59 -17.67 -8.42
CA ILE A 87 -5.39 -16.80 -9.59
C ILE A 87 -4.03 -17.06 -10.23
N ASP A 88 -3.94 -16.93 -11.56
CA ASP A 88 -2.65 -17.02 -12.24
C ASP A 88 -1.79 -15.76 -11.97
N ASN A 89 -0.47 -15.92 -12.00
CA ASN A 89 0.50 -14.86 -11.70
C ASN A 89 0.30 -13.61 -12.59
N GLN A 90 -0.15 -13.76 -13.84
CA GLN A 90 -0.36 -12.61 -14.73
C GLN A 90 -1.59 -11.81 -14.32
N THR A 91 -2.67 -12.48 -13.96
CA THR A 91 -3.89 -11.86 -13.42
C THR A 91 -3.62 -11.20 -12.08
N GLN A 92 -2.89 -11.86 -11.18
CA GLN A 92 -2.43 -11.29 -9.91
C GLN A 92 -1.65 -10.00 -10.14
N ALA A 93 -0.62 -10.05 -11.00
CA ALA A 93 0.18 -8.90 -11.38
C ALA A 93 -0.65 -7.71 -11.87
N LYS A 94 -1.62 -7.95 -12.76
CA LYS A 94 -2.51 -6.89 -13.27
C LYS A 94 -3.36 -6.27 -12.16
N ARG A 95 -3.80 -7.06 -11.17
CA ARG A 95 -4.69 -6.60 -10.10
C ARG A 95 -3.97 -5.73 -9.08
N TRP A 96 -2.78 -6.12 -8.61
CA TRP A 96 -2.03 -5.27 -7.68
C TRP A 96 -1.43 -4.05 -8.38
N LEU A 97 -1.04 -4.15 -9.66
CA LEU A 97 -0.66 -2.96 -10.44
C LEU A 97 -1.84 -1.98 -10.60
N ARG A 98 -3.07 -2.48 -10.74
CA ARG A 98 -4.26 -1.63 -10.75
C ARG A 98 -4.44 -0.91 -9.41
N PHE A 99 -4.24 -1.60 -8.29
CA PHE A 99 -4.24 -0.99 -6.96
C PHE A 99 -3.23 0.16 -6.90
N ILE A 100 -1.95 -0.09 -7.24
CA ILE A 100 -0.89 0.93 -7.25
C ILE A 100 -1.28 2.13 -8.09
N ASN A 101 -1.68 1.90 -9.35
CA ASN A 101 -1.94 3.00 -10.28
C ASN A 101 -3.09 3.89 -9.80
N ILE A 102 -4.10 3.33 -9.11
CA ILE A 102 -5.17 4.13 -8.54
C ILE A 102 -4.64 4.97 -7.37
N ILE A 103 -3.89 4.37 -6.45
CA ILE A 103 -3.33 5.09 -5.29
C ILE A 103 -2.40 6.22 -5.73
N GLU A 104 -1.46 5.96 -6.65
CA GLU A 104 -0.56 6.97 -7.21
C GLU A 104 -1.34 8.10 -7.91
N SER A 105 -2.37 7.75 -8.69
CA SER A 105 -3.22 8.75 -9.35
C SER A 105 -3.97 9.64 -8.36
N LEU A 106 -4.30 9.15 -7.16
CA LEU A 106 -4.94 9.95 -6.12
C LEU A 106 -3.96 10.96 -5.50
N GLN A 107 -2.67 10.63 -5.47
CA GLN A 107 -1.62 11.53 -5.00
C GLN A 107 -1.16 12.54 -6.05
N GLY A 108 -1.60 12.39 -7.30
CA GLY A 108 -1.24 13.32 -8.38
C GLY A 108 0.13 13.07 -9.01
N TYR A 109 0.74 11.89 -8.80
CA TYR A 109 2.01 11.52 -9.42
C TYR A 109 1.98 10.09 -9.97
N ALA A 110 2.98 9.73 -10.78
CA ALA A 110 3.25 8.35 -11.16
C ALA A 110 4.52 7.87 -10.45
N GLY A 111 4.44 6.81 -9.65
CA GLY A 111 5.58 6.29 -8.88
C GLY A 111 6.71 5.76 -9.78
N SER A 112 6.41 5.43 -11.03
CA SER A 112 7.42 5.09 -12.05
C SER A 112 8.36 6.25 -12.41
N GLN A 113 7.92 7.50 -12.19
CA GLN A 113 8.70 8.73 -12.39
C GLN A 113 9.48 9.12 -11.14
N LEU A 114 8.96 8.78 -9.95
CA LEU A 114 9.61 9.05 -8.67
C LEU A 114 10.74 8.06 -8.38
N ILE A 115 10.49 6.76 -8.59
CA ILE A 115 11.40 5.70 -8.17
C ILE A 115 12.52 5.52 -9.20
N ASN A 116 13.76 5.81 -8.79
CA ASN A 116 14.93 5.77 -9.66
C ASN A 116 15.60 4.38 -9.70
N ASP A 117 14.84 3.37 -10.11
CA ASP A 117 15.34 2.00 -10.27
C ASP A 117 15.40 1.58 -11.75
N LYS A 118 16.47 0.90 -12.16
CA LYS A 118 16.64 0.40 -13.53
C LYS A 118 15.97 -0.97 -13.73
N GLN A 119 15.81 -1.76 -12.67
CA GLN A 119 15.16 -3.06 -12.75
C GLN A 119 13.64 -2.91 -12.65
N ILE A 120 12.93 -3.35 -13.68
CA ILE A 120 11.47 -3.20 -13.78
C ILE A 120 10.75 -3.92 -12.63
N HIS A 121 11.21 -5.12 -12.26
CA HIS A 121 10.59 -5.88 -11.16
C HIS A 121 10.76 -5.15 -9.82
N SER A 122 12.00 -4.82 -9.43
CA SER A 122 12.29 -4.03 -8.23
C SER A 122 11.50 -2.73 -8.18
N LYS A 123 11.46 -1.98 -9.29
CA LYS A 123 10.67 -0.75 -9.39
C LYS A 123 9.20 -0.99 -9.05
N ARG A 124 8.59 -2.07 -9.55
CA ARG A 124 7.19 -2.37 -9.28
C ARG A 124 6.96 -2.74 -7.81
N VAL A 125 7.87 -3.52 -7.21
CA VAL A 125 7.81 -3.86 -5.78
C VAL A 125 7.93 -2.60 -4.91
N LYS A 126 8.87 -1.70 -5.21
CA LYS A 126 9.00 -0.41 -4.51
C LYS A 126 7.73 0.45 -4.61
N ARG A 127 7.11 0.50 -5.80
CA ARG A 127 5.80 1.16 -5.99
C ARG A 127 4.69 0.52 -5.16
N LEU A 128 4.72 -0.80 -4.98
CA LEU A 128 3.76 -1.52 -4.15
C LEU A 128 3.86 -1.12 -2.68
N PHE A 129 5.09 -1.06 -2.14
CA PHE A 129 5.33 -0.58 -0.77
C PHE A 129 4.86 0.86 -0.57
N LEU A 130 5.13 1.75 -1.52
CA LEU A 130 4.62 3.12 -1.45
C LEU A 130 3.09 3.15 -1.44
N ALA A 131 2.44 2.38 -2.31
CA ALA A 131 0.99 2.29 -2.37
C ALA A 131 0.37 1.75 -1.06
N TYR A 132 1.00 0.74 -0.43
CA TYR A 132 0.57 0.26 0.89
C TYR A 132 0.67 1.33 1.96
N THR A 133 1.78 2.04 1.99
CA THR A 133 2.05 3.08 2.99
C THR A 133 1.02 4.19 2.92
N LEU A 134 0.79 4.73 1.72
CA LEU A 134 -0.23 5.76 1.47
C LEU A 134 -1.65 5.27 1.79
N THR A 135 -1.95 4.02 1.48
CA THR A 135 -3.27 3.43 1.77
C THR A 135 -3.48 3.31 3.27
N TRP A 136 -2.47 2.86 3.99
CA TRP A 136 -2.52 2.71 5.44
C TRP A 136 -2.61 4.06 6.15
N GLU A 137 -1.81 5.05 5.72
CA GLU A 137 -1.89 6.44 6.20
C GLU A 137 -3.28 7.04 5.98
N HIS A 138 -3.83 6.90 4.76
CA HIS A 138 -5.17 7.42 4.46
C HIS A 138 -6.24 6.80 5.36
N LEU A 139 -6.19 5.48 5.58
CA LEU A 139 -7.13 4.80 6.49
C LEU A 139 -6.98 5.27 7.94
N ARG A 140 -5.77 5.58 8.41
CA ARG A 140 -5.54 6.15 9.74
C ARG A 140 -6.08 7.57 9.86
N TYR A 141 -5.78 8.41 8.86
CA TYR A 141 -6.24 9.78 8.81
C TYR A 141 -7.77 9.85 8.89
N ILE A 142 -8.49 9.08 8.05
CA ILE A 142 -9.96 9.06 8.09
C ILE A 142 -10.55 8.40 9.34
N ALA A 143 -9.74 7.67 10.12
CA ALA A 143 -10.12 7.15 11.44
C ALA A 143 -9.98 8.21 12.55
N GLY A 144 -9.49 9.42 12.24
CA GLY A 144 -9.29 10.51 13.19
C GLY A 144 -7.97 10.42 13.95
N ASN A 145 -6.98 9.70 13.41
CA ASN A 145 -5.61 9.79 13.92
C ASN A 145 -4.95 11.05 13.34
N ASP A 146 -5.06 12.16 14.08
CA ASP A 146 -4.44 13.43 13.72
C ASP A 146 -2.96 13.48 14.18
N ASP A 147 -2.18 12.45 13.87
CA ASP A 147 -0.73 12.44 14.12
C ASP A 147 0.07 12.81 12.88
N ASP A 148 1.24 13.44 13.06
CA ASP A 148 2.18 13.78 11.98
C ASP A 148 2.92 12.55 11.43
N TYR A 149 2.33 11.36 11.57
CA TYR A 149 2.97 10.11 11.25
C TYR A 149 2.82 9.79 9.75
N ALA A 150 3.86 10.13 9.00
CA ALA A 150 3.91 9.99 7.53
C ALA A 150 5.05 9.05 7.06
N PRO A 151 4.97 7.73 7.31
CA PRO A 151 5.95 6.76 6.81
C PRO A 151 6.16 6.78 5.28
N SER A 152 5.24 7.33 4.49
CA SER A 152 5.38 7.47 3.03
C SER A 152 6.53 8.41 2.67
N GLU A 153 6.84 9.41 3.49
CA GLU A 153 8.00 10.29 3.29
C GLU A 153 9.31 9.52 3.37
N LEU A 154 9.42 8.58 4.32
CA LEU A 154 10.60 7.71 4.45
C LEU A 154 10.76 6.82 3.21
N ILE A 155 9.67 6.24 2.73
CA ILE A 155 9.67 5.40 1.51
C ILE A 155 10.06 6.21 0.28
N ILE A 156 9.52 7.43 0.13
CA ILE A 156 9.87 8.33 -0.97
C ILE A 156 11.36 8.69 -0.89
N SER A 157 11.88 9.12 0.26
CA SER A 157 13.30 9.43 0.40
C SER A 157 14.17 8.24 0.01
N ALA A 158 13.89 7.07 0.57
CA ALA A 158 14.66 5.85 0.33
C ALA A 158 14.65 5.37 -1.14
N PHE A 159 13.56 5.60 -1.88
CA PHE A 159 13.41 5.09 -3.25
C PHE A 159 13.66 6.12 -4.35
N THR A 160 13.77 7.41 -3.99
CA THR A 160 14.06 8.51 -4.92
C THR A 160 15.49 9.03 -4.80
N GLU A 161 16.16 8.81 -3.67
CA GLU A 161 17.58 9.10 -3.53
C GLU A 161 18.37 8.29 -4.57
N THR A 162 19.07 9.01 -5.43
CA THR A 162 20.03 8.41 -6.35
C THR A 162 21.24 8.04 -5.51
N PRO A 163 21.84 6.85 -5.64
CA PRO A 163 23.15 6.63 -5.06
C PRO A 163 24.07 7.68 -5.67
N ASP A 164 24.46 8.64 -4.84
CA ASP A 164 25.36 9.72 -5.19
C ASP A 164 26.54 9.06 -5.90
N HIS A 165 26.87 9.54 -7.12
CA HIS A 165 28.04 9.10 -7.87
C HIS A 165 29.31 9.49 -7.09
N LYS A 166 29.63 8.74 -6.04
CA LYS A 166 30.91 8.76 -5.34
C LYS A 166 31.81 7.67 -5.90
N HIS A 167 32.26 7.90 -7.13
CA HIS A 167 33.55 7.46 -7.64
C HIS A 167 34.01 8.62 -8.53
N GLY A 168 34.96 9.48 -8.15
CA GLY A 168 36.21 9.16 -7.46
C GLY A 168 37.16 8.55 -8.47
#